data_AF-A0AAW1K165-F1
#
_entry.id   AF-A0AAW1K165-F1
#
_cell.length_a   1.000
_cell.length_b   1.000
_cell.length_c   1.000
_cell.angle_alpha   90.00
_cell.angle_beta   90.00
_cell.angle_gamma   90.00
#
_symmetry.space_group_name_H-M   'P 1'
#
loop_
_entity.id
_entity.type
_entity.pdbx_description
1 polymer ?
#
loop_
_entity_poly.entity_id
_entity_poly.type
_entity_poly.pdbx_seq_one_letter_code
_entity_poly.pdbx_strand_id
1 'polypeptide(L)'
;MSYEKEQQRLLDLWNEVEFDDDEPFDNEETDEDDAVGYRSEDSDTVQDANSSSDTDSDNIVPVKRQRTPHFLGKDNSTTWQKHPPNQNVRTRSWNIVTCLPGTKGSAKNAKSPLDCWKLFFGDPVVEIVVENTNKYIAANFERYGRDRDCKVTDKAEIEALLGLLYLAGLLKSSRLNVDELWDRRGTGVEMFWLKTDRQTGSNTQTI
;
A
#
# COMPACT_ATOMS: atom_id res chain seq x y z
N MET A 1 22.97 -27.13 -15.05
CA MET A 1 22.49 -27.69 -13.78
C MET A 1 21.04 -28.08 -13.98
N SER A 2 20.59 -29.26 -13.52
CA SER A 2 19.18 -29.67 -13.68
C SER A 2 18.32 -28.92 -12.65
N TYR A 3 17.19 -28.36 -13.07
CA TYR A 3 16.25 -27.61 -12.24
C TYR A 3 15.86 -28.36 -10.95
N GLU A 4 15.70 -29.68 -11.05
CA GLU A 4 15.40 -30.56 -9.92
C GLU A 4 16.49 -30.52 -8.84
N LYS A 5 17.76 -30.38 -9.22
CA LYS A 5 18.87 -30.28 -8.26
C LYS A 5 18.89 -28.95 -7.50
N GLU A 6 18.45 -27.87 -8.14
CA GLU A 6 18.32 -26.57 -7.45
C GLU A 6 17.12 -26.57 -6.51
N GLN A 7 16.01 -27.21 -6.87
CA GLN A 7 14.86 -27.37 -5.97
C GLN A 7 15.21 -28.16 -4.72
N GLN A 8 15.93 -29.29 -4.87
CA GLN A 8 16.38 -30.08 -3.71
C GLN A 8 17.28 -29.26 -2.78
N ARG A 9 18.24 -28.52 -3.36
CA ARG A 9 19.14 -27.67 -2.60
C ARG A 9 18.39 -26.60 -1.80
N LEU A 10 17.35 -26.00 -2.39
CA LEU A 10 16.53 -25.01 -1.70
C LEU A 10 15.76 -25.65 -0.56
N LEU A 11 15.12 -26.81 -0.78
CA LEU A 11 14.38 -27.52 0.29
C LEU A 11 15.25 -27.89 1.49
N ASP A 12 16.47 -28.38 1.25
CA ASP A 12 17.41 -28.70 2.34
C ASP A 12 17.77 -27.44 3.15
N LEU A 13 17.96 -26.31 2.46
CA LEU A 13 18.31 -25.03 3.08
C LEU A 13 17.15 -24.43 3.89
N TRP A 14 15.90 -24.73 3.52
CA TRP A 14 14.72 -24.32 4.29
C TRP A 14 14.55 -25.16 5.55
N ASN A 15 14.84 -26.46 5.49
CA ASN A 15 14.76 -27.35 6.66
C ASN A 15 15.92 -27.11 7.66
N GLU A 16 17.10 -26.69 7.21
CA GLU A 16 18.19 -26.28 8.09
C GLU A 16 17.91 -24.98 8.87
N VAL A 17 16.90 -24.20 8.45
CA VAL A 17 16.53 -22.90 9.00
C VAL A 17 15.30 -22.98 9.93
N GLU A 18 14.73 -24.17 10.19
CA GLU A 18 13.83 -24.34 11.33
C GLU A 18 14.60 -24.10 12.64
N PHE A 19 14.51 -22.85 13.10
CA PHE A 19 14.95 -22.40 14.42
C PHE A 19 14.01 -22.98 15.49
N ASP A 20 14.59 -23.54 16.54
CA ASP A 20 13.95 -23.71 17.85
C ASP A 20 13.49 -22.32 18.34
N ASP A 21 12.20 -22.01 18.28
CA ASP A 21 11.59 -20.84 18.92
C ASP A 21 10.24 -21.25 19.51
N ASP A 22 10.28 -22.06 20.57
CA ASP A 22 9.26 -22.07 21.62
C ASP A 22 9.69 -21.06 22.71
N GLU A 23 9.65 -19.76 22.40
CA GLU A 23 9.70 -18.69 23.41
C GLU A 23 8.41 -17.86 23.30
N PRO A 24 7.66 -17.68 24.40
CA PRO A 24 6.41 -16.95 24.39
C PRO A 24 6.64 -15.45 24.09
N PHE A 25 5.92 -14.97 23.08
CA PHE A 25 5.87 -13.58 22.63
C PHE A 25 5.43 -12.66 23.79
N ASP A 26 6.37 -11.95 24.40
CA ASP A 26 6.11 -10.88 25.34
C ASP A 26 5.85 -9.59 24.56
N ASN A 27 4.61 -9.10 24.60
CA ASN A 27 4.19 -7.87 23.92
C ASN A 27 4.54 -6.67 24.79
N GLU A 28 5.78 -6.20 24.72
CA GLU A 28 6.14 -4.84 25.15
C GLU A 28 6.12 -3.88 23.95
N GLU A 29 5.07 -3.04 23.89
CA GLU A 29 4.93 -1.90 22.98
C GLU A 29 6.13 -0.96 23.17
N THR A 30 7.08 -0.99 22.23
CA THR A 30 8.14 0.02 22.14
C THR A 30 7.77 1.00 21.02
N ASP A 31 7.35 2.21 21.40
CA ASP A 31 7.21 3.36 20.51
C ASP A 31 8.62 3.72 19.96
N GLU A 32 8.94 3.27 18.76
CA GLU A 32 10.10 3.75 18.01
C GLU A 32 9.64 4.77 16.94
N ASP A 33 9.99 6.04 17.20
CA ASP A 33 9.84 7.15 16.27
C ASP A 33 10.55 6.84 14.93
N ASP A 34 9.78 6.91 13.84
CA ASP A 34 10.23 6.74 12.45
C ASP A 34 11.20 7.88 12.04
N ALA A 35 12.49 7.65 12.25
CA ALA A 35 13.55 8.55 11.84
C ALA A 35 13.75 8.48 10.31
N VAL A 36 13.01 9.32 9.59
CA VAL A 36 13.17 9.51 8.13
C VAL A 36 14.59 10.00 7.80
N GLY A 37 15.42 9.12 7.25
CA GLY A 37 16.76 9.45 6.76
C GLY A 37 16.70 10.35 5.52
N TYR A 38 16.95 11.65 5.70
CA TYR A 38 17.06 12.62 4.61
C TYR A 38 18.28 12.29 3.73
N ARG A 39 18.04 11.79 2.51
CA ARG A 39 19.08 11.70 1.46
C ARG A 39 19.18 13.04 0.76
N SER A 40 20.29 13.75 0.97
CA SER A 40 20.65 14.92 0.17
C SER A 40 21.10 14.45 -1.21
N GLU A 41 20.25 14.66 -2.23
CA GLU A 41 20.61 14.46 -3.63
C GLU A 41 21.34 15.70 -4.13
N ASP A 42 22.67 15.67 -4.10
CA ASP A 42 23.50 16.68 -4.77
C ASP A 42 23.74 16.21 -6.21
N SER A 43 22.99 16.79 -7.16
CA SER A 43 23.11 16.52 -8.58
C SER A 43 23.91 17.65 -9.24
N ASP A 44 25.22 17.66 -8.99
CA ASP A 44 26.13 18.56 -9.67
C ASP A 44 26.38 18.08 -11.11
N THR A 45 25.65 18.66 -12.05
CA THR A 45 25.88 18.47 -13.48
C THR A 45 26.76 19.61 -13.99
N VAL A 46 28.08 19.48 -13.85
CA VAL A 46 29.04 20.40 -14.49
C VAL A 46 29.26 19.97 -15.95
N GLN A 47 28.76 20.78 -16.90
CA GLN A 47 29.03 20.62 -18.32
C GLN A 47 30.35 21.33 -18.66
N ASP A 48 31.46 20.59 -18.71
CA ASP A 48 32.69 21.08 -19.33
C ASP A 48 32.68 20.74 -20.83
N ALA A 49 32.41 21.75 -21.65
CA ALA A 49 32.67 21.72 -23.07
C ALA A 49 34.18 21.93 -23.29
N ASN A 50 34.92 20.86 -23.57
CA ASN A 50 36.28 21.00 -24.08
C ASN A 50 36.41 20.43 -25.50
N SER A 51 36.91 21.30 -26.36
CA SER A 51 37.13 21.16 -27.79
C SER A 51 38.08 20.00 -28.10
N SER A 52 37.64 19.01 -28.89
CA SER A 52 38.51 17.96 -29.41
C SER A 52 39.07 18.38 -30.77
N SER A 53 40.38 18.61 -30.80
CA SER A 53 41.19 18.69 -32.02
C SER A 53 41.15 17.34 -32.75
N ASP A 54 40.65 17.33 -33.97
CA ASP A 54 40.78 16.23 -34.92
C ASP A 54 42.25 16.05 -35.33
N THR A 55 42.78 14.84 -35.14
CA THR A 55 43.91 14.35 -35.92
C THR A 55 43.59 12.93 -36.40
N ASP A 56 43.10 12.87 -37.63
CA ASP A 56 43.03 11.66 -38.44
C ASP A 56 44.43 11.04 -38.59
N SER A 57 44.59 9.79 -38.15
CA SER A 57 45.65 8.95 -38.71
C SER A 57 45.23 7.48 -38.68
N ASP A 58 44.90 6.99 -39.88
CA ASP A 58 44.71 5.60 -40.24
C ASP A 58 45.93 4.75 -39.83
N ASN A 59 45.82 4.02 -38.71
CA ASN A 59 46.66 2.87 -38.43
C ASN A 59 45.84 1.82 -37.67
N ILE A 60 45.36 0.81 -38.40
CA ILE A 60 44.72 -0.39 -37.86
C ILE A 60 45.80 -1.23 -37.16
N VAL A 61 45.99 -0.99 -35.87
CA VAL A 61 46.69 -1.91 -34.97
C VAL A 61 45.61 -2.75 -34.28
N PRO A 62 45.72 -4.09 -34.20
CA PRO A 62 44.75 -4.88 -33.43
C PRO A 62 44.96 -4.53 -31.95
N VAL A 63 44.16 -3.57 -31.46
CA VAL A 63 44.15 -3.19 -30.05
C VAL A 63 43.78 -4.43 -29.27
N LYS A 64 44.78 -5.05 -28.62
CA LYS A 64 44.55 -6.03 -27.56
C LYS A 64 43.58 -5.37 -26.59
N ARG A 65 42.32 -5.81 -26.60
CA ARG A 65 41.32 -5.35 -25.63
C ARG A 65 41.96 -5.50 -24.26
N GLN A 66 42.24 -4.38 -23.60
CA GLN A 66 42.80 -4.41 -22.25
C GLN A 66 41.85 -5.25 -21.42
N ARG A 67 42.34 -6.39 -20.90
CA ARG A 67 41.55 -7.27 -20.05
C ARG A 67 41.24 -6.49 -18.79
N THR A 68 40.01 -5.99 -18.66
CA THR A 68 39.57 -5.38 -17.40
C THR A 68 39.74 -6.43 -16.30
N PRO A 69 40.34 -6.04 -15.17
CA PRO A 69 40.50 -6.94 -14.05
C PRO A 69 39.12 -7.38 -13.55
N HIS A 70 38.97 -8.68 -13.31
CA HIS A 70 37.74 -9.29 -12.82
C HIS A 70 38.06 -10.34 -11.75
N PHE A 71 37.09 -10.64 -10.90
CA PHE A 71 37.09 -11.78 -10.00
C PHE A 71 36.22 -12.89 -10.58
N LEU A 72 36.58 -14.13 -10.26
CA LEU A 72 35.81 -15.31 -10.65
C LEU A 72 35.05 -15.82 -9.41
N GLY A 73 33.77 -16.11 -9.57
CA GLY A 73 32.95 -16.77 -8.56
C GLY A 73 33.44 -18.19 -8.28
N LYS A 74 33.03 -18.76 -7.14
CA LYS A 74 33.36 -20.15 -6.75
C LYS A 74 32.88 -21.20 -7.76
N ASP A 75 31.87 -20.85 -8.56
CA ASP A 75 31.31 -21.64 -9.64
C ASP A 75 32.18 -21.65 -10.91
N ASN A 76 33.29 -20.90 -10.93
CA ASN A 76 34.16 -20.66 -12.08
C ASN A 76 33.45 -20.09 -13.33
N SER A 77 32.22 -19.61 -13.20
CA SER A 77 31.38 -19.15 -14.32
C SER A 77 30.98 -17.69 -14.15
N THR A 78 30.66 -17.28 -12.93
CA THR A 78 30.25 -15.90 -12.65
C THR A 78 31.48 -14.99 -12.60
N THR A 79 31.53 -13.96 -13.45
CA THR A 79 32.63 -12.99 -13.50
C THR A 79 32.21 -11.63 -12.97
N TRP A 80 32.92 -11.13 -11.95
CA TRP A 80 32.68 -9.82 -11.33
C TRP A 80 33.74 -8.83 -11.80
N GLN A 81 33.38 -7.79 -12.55
CA GLN A 81 34.33 -6.77 -12.98
C GLN A 81 34.76 -5.91 -11.78
N LYS A 82 36.05 -5.56 -11.67
CA LYS A 82 36.55 -4.70 -10.58
C LYS A 82 36.21 -3.22 -10.75
N HIS A 83 35.96 -2.82 -12.00
CA HIS A 83 35.67 -1.43 -12.34
C HIS A 83 34.20 -1.31 -12.78
N PRO A 84 33.57 -0.16 -12.52
CA PRO A 84 32.24 0.10 -13.02
C PRO A 84 32.23 0.01 -14.55
N PRO A 85 31.10 -0.41 -15.15
CA PRO A 85 30.97 -0.43 -16.60
C PRO A 85 31.12 0.99 -17.16
N ASN A 86 31.62 1.10 -18.39
CA ASN A 86 31.72 2.38 -19.09
C ASN A 86 30.35 3.08 -19.13
N GLN A 87 30.27 4.30 -18.62
CA GLN A 87 29.02 5.06 -18.51
C GLN A 87 28.47 5.51 -19.88
N ASN A 88 29.33 5.72 -20.89
CA ASN A 88 28.93 6.08 -22.26
C ASN A 88 28.50 4.85 -23.10
N VAL A 89 27.80 3.89 -22.49
CA VAL A 89 27.30 2.70 -23.19
C VAL A 89 25.82 2.52 -22.88
N ARG A 90 25.05 2.11 -23.88
CA ARG A 90 23.62 1.81 -23.73
C ARG A 90 23.40 0.75 -22.64
N THR A 91 22.56 1.06 -21.66
CA THR A 91 22.08 0.10 -20.66
C THR A 91 21.39 -1.08 -21.34
N ARG A 92 21.77 -2.30 -20.94
CA ARG A 92 21.18 -3.53 -21.49
C ARG A 92 19.69 -3.60 -21.15
N SER A 93 18.86 -4.13 -22.06
CA SER A 93 17.39 -4.10 -21.93
C SER A 93 16.87 -4.70 -20.64
N TRP A 94 17.48 -5.77 -20.13
CA TRP A 94 17.08 -6.43 -18.89
C TRP A 94 17.51 -5.68 -17.61
N ASN A 95 18.41 -4.69 -17.73
CA ASN A 95 18.79 -3.79 -16.64
C ASN A 95 17.94 -2.51 -16.62
N ILE A 96 17.03 -2.34 -17.58
CA ILE A 96 16.12 -1.19 -17.61
C ILE A 96 14.97 -1.49 -16.65
N VAL A 97 14.94 -0.79 -15.52
CA VAL A 97 13.78 -0.81 -14.62
C VAL A 97 12.65 -0.03 -15.29
N THR A 98 11.65 -0.74 -15.80
CA THR A 98 10.51 -0.16 -16.53
C THR A 98 9.30 0.13 -15.63
N CYS A 99 9.24 -0.52 -14.46
CA CYS A 99 8.18 -0.36 -13.47
C CYS A 99 8.60 0.67 -12.40
N LEU A 100 8.34 1.94 -12.70
CA LEU A 100 8.43 3.01 -11.70
C LEU A 100 7.34 2.81 -10.63
N PRO A 101 7.65 3.11 -9.34
CA PRO A 101 6.64 3.10 -8.29
C PRO A 101 5.57 4.15 -8.58
N GLY A 102 4.29 3.78 -8.42
CA GLY A 102 3.18 4.70 -8.64
C GLY A 102 1.84 4.00 -8.87
N THR A 103 0.76 4.80 -8.84
CA THR A 103 -0.59 4.32 -9.11
C THR A 103 -0.74 3.91 -10.58
N LYS A 104 -1.51 2.85 -10.84
CA LYS A 104 -1.70 2.26 -12.17
C LYS A 104 -3.15 2.40 -12.62
N GLY A 105 -3.35 2.44 -13.95
CA GLY A 105 -4.69 2.41 -14.55
C GLY A 105 -5.59 3.57 -14.09
N SER A 106 -6.84 3.23 -13.74
CA SER A 106 -7.87 4.18 -13.28
C SER A 106 -7.49 4.93 -12.01
N ALA A 107 -6.63 4.35 -11.16
CA ALA A 107 -6.16 4.98 -9.92
C ALA A 107 -5.30 6.23 -10.16
N LYS A 108 -4.76 6.43 -11.37
CA LYS A 108 -4.04 7.66 -11.74
C LYS A 108 -4.94 8.89 -11.81
N ASN A 109 -6.24 8.68 -12.04
CA ASN A 109 -7.20 9.76 -12.25
C ASN A 109 -7.91 10.17 -10.97
N ALA A 110 -7.75 9.41 -9.88
CA ALA A 110 -8.34 9.73 -8.58
C ALA A 110 -7.59 10.92 -7.95
N LYS A 111 -8.28 12.05 -7.78
CA LYS A 111 -7.70 13.29 -7.24
C LYS A 111 -8.24 13.64 -5.86
N SER A 112 -9.44 13.18 -5.53
CA SER A 112 -10.02 13.38 -4.20
C SER A 112 -9.81 12.14 -3.32
N PRO A 113 -9.71 12.30 -1.98
CA PRO A 113 -9.65 11.16 -1.06
C PRO A 113 -10.82 10.19 -1.22
N LEU A 114 -12.00 10.72 -1.57
CA LEU A 114 -13.21 9.92 -1.79
C LEU A 114 -13.13 9.11 -3.09
N ASP A 115 -12.56 9.67 -4.16
CA ASP A 115 -12.31 8.91 -5.39
C ASP A 115 -11.31 7.78 -5.15
N CYS A 116 -10.26 8.05 -4.35
CA CYS A 116 -9.30 7.03 -3.95
C CYS A 116 -9.97 5.93 -3.12
N TRP A 117 -10.84 6.29 -2.18
CA TRP A 117 -11.57 5.35 -1.35
C TRP A 117 -12.49 4.44 -2.18
N LYS A 118 -13.20 5.01 -3.16
CA LYS A 118 -14.08 4.27 -4.08
C LYS A 118 -13.36 3.25 -4.97
N LEU A 119 -12.03 3.36 -5.14
CA LEU A 119 -11.25 2.33 -5.83
C LEU A 119 -11.17 1.03 -5.03
N PHE A 120 -11.25 1.10 -3.69
CA PHE A 120 -11.23 -0.06 -2.80
C PHE A 120 -12.66 -0.51 -2.46
N PHE A 121 -13.52 0.44 -2.11
CA PHE A 121 -14.92 0.21 -1.76
C PHE A 121 -15.83 0.85 -2.80
N GLY A 122 -15.93 0.18 -3.95
CA GLY A 122 -16.82 0.62 -5.01
C GLY A 122 -18.29 0.36 -4.69
N ASP A 123 -19.17 1.02 -5.45
CA ASP A 123 -20.62 0.82 -5.44
C ASP A 123 -21.07 -0.65 -5.36
N PRO A 124 -20.54 -1.61 -6.16
CA PRO A 124 -20.98 -3.00 -6.09
C PRO A 124 -20.69 -3.66 -4.74
N VAL A 125 -19.59 -3.28 -4.08
CA VAL A 125 -19.25 -3.84 -2.75
C VAL A 125 -20.25 -3.33 -1.72
N VAL A 126 -20.55 -2.03 -1.76
CA VAL A 126 -21.54 -1.43 -0.84
C VAL A 126 -22.93 -2.00 -1.07
N GLU A 127 -23.33 -2.21 -2.33
CA GLU A 127 -24.62 -2.83 -2.68
C GLU A 127 -24.74 -4.26 -2.14
N ILE A 128 -23.69 -5.07 -2.22
CA ILE A 128 -23.65 -6.42 -1.65
C ILE A 128 -23.86 -6.37 -0.12
N VAL A 129 -23.25 -5.40 0.57
CA VAL A 129 -23.42 -5.22 2.02
C VAL A 129 -24.87 -4.84 2.34
N VAL A 130 -25.44 -3.87 1.61
CA VAL A 130 -26.83 -3.44 1.79
C VAL A 130 -27.79 -4.61 1.58
N GLU A 131 -27.63 -5.37 0.50
CA GLU A 131 -28.52 -6.49 0.17
C GLU A 131 -28.50 -7.57 1.25
N ASN A 132 -27.32 -7.98 1.70
CA ASN A 132 -27.19 -9.03 2.71
C ASN A 132 -27.66 -8.55 4.10
N THR A 133 -27.43 -7.28 4.42
CA THR A 133 -27.94 -6.67 5.67
C THR A 133 -29.47 -6.64 5.66
N ASN A 134 -30.09 -6.27 4.52
CA ASN A 134 -31.54 -6.28 4.38
C ASN A 134 -32.15 -7.68 4.44
N LYS A 135 -31.47 -8.71 3.92
CA LYS A 135 -31.86 -10.12 4.11
C LYS A 135 -31.85 -10.51 5.59
N TYR A 136 -30.83 -10.09 6.32
CA TYR A 136 -30.71 -10.35 7.76
C TYR A 136 -31.81 -9.62 8.56
N ILE A 137 -32.09 -8.37 8.23
CA ILE A 137 -33.17 -7.57 8.84
C ILE A 137 -34.51 -8.29 8.63
N ALA A 138 -34.82 -8.70 7.40
CA ALA A 138 -36.05 -9.41 7.08
C ALA A 138 -36.21 -10.72 7.88
N ALA A 139 -35.13 -11.46 8.09
CA ALA A 139 -35.15 -12.71 8.88
C ALA A 139 -35.34 -12.49 10.38
N ASN A 140 -35.00 -11.31 10.91
CA ASN A 140 -35.08 -11.00 12.33
C ASN A 140 -36.24 -10.05 12.68
N PHE A 141 -37.01 -9.60 11.70
CA PHE A 141 -38.10 -8.63 11.89
C PHE A 141 -39.06 -9.02 13.03
N GLU A 142 -39.46 -10.29 13.09
CA GLU A 142 -40.38 -10.81 14.11
C GLU A 142 -39.84 -10.73 15.56
N ARG A 143 -38.53 -10.58 15.74
CA ARG A 143 -37.90 -10.47 17.07
C ARG A 143 -37.97 -9.07 17.65
N TYR A 144 -38.28 -8.07 16.84
CA TYR A 144 -38.35 -6.67 17.27
C TYR A 144 -39.80 -6.26 17.51
N GLY A 145 -40.07 -5.67 18.67
CA GLY A 145 -41.42 -5.21 19.03
C GLY A 145 -41.80 -3.85 18.41
N ARG A 146 -40.90 -3.19 17.68
CA ARG A 146 -41.10 -1.86 17.09
C ARG A 146 -40.52 -1.82 15.67
N ASP A 147 -41.35 -1.47 14.69
CA ASP A 147 -40.96 -1.35 13.27
C ASP A 147 -39.80 -0.37 13.04
N ARG A 148 -39.68 0.68 13.86
CA ARG A 148 -38.60 1.67 13.72
C ARG A 148 -37.22 1.05 13.96
N ASP A 149 -37.13 0.07 14.83
CA ASP A 149 -35.87 -0.52 15.27
C ASP A 149 -35.37 -1.60 14.28
N CYS A 150 -36.18 -1.93 13.27
CA CYS A 150 -35.91 -2.96 12.25
C CYS A 150 -36.29 -2.46 10.84
N LYS A 151 -35.83 -1.26 10.48
CA LYS A 151 -36.00 -0.73 9.11
C LYS A 151 -34.93 -1.27 8.18
N VAL A 152 -35.31 -1.46 6.91
CA VAL A 152 -34.37 -1.75 5.83
C VAL A 152 -33.36 -0.61 5.70
N THR A 153 -32.12 -0.97 5.39
CA THR A 153 -30.99 -0.06 5.26
C THR A 153 -30.80 0.36 3.80
N ASP A 154 -30.36 1.59 3.59
CA ASP A 154 -29.98 2.10 2.28
C ASP A 154 -28.45 2.26 2.09
N LYS A 155 -28.04 2.56 0.86
CA LYS A 155 -26.61 2.78 0.54
C LYS A 155 -26.02 3.95 1.34
N ALA A 156 -26.79 5.02 1.53
CA ALA A 156 -26.33 6.23 2.21
C ALA A 156 -26.09 5.97 3.70
N GLU A 157 -26.90 5.13 4.34
CA GLU A 157 -26.79 4.70 5.73
C GLU A 157 -25.57 3.81 5.92
N ILE A 158 -25.30 2.86 5.02
CA ILE A 158 -24.05 2.06 5.07
C ILE A 158 -22.82 2.93 4.86
N GLU A 159 -22.84 3.86 3.89
CA GLU A 159 -21.73 4.80 3.68
C GLU A 159 -21.53 5.73 4.89
N ALA A 160 -22.62 6.21 5.51
CA ALA A 160 -22.56 7.02 6.72
C ALA A 160 -22.01 6.21 7.91
N LEU A 161 -22.42 4.95 8.06
CA LEU A 161 -21.90 4.04 9.08
C LEU A 161 -20.39 3.83 8.91
N LEU A 162 -19.92 3.56 7.70
CA LEU A 162 -18.48 3.44 7.40
C LEU A 162 -17.74 4.74 7.72
N GLY A 163 -18.32 5.89 7.41
CA GLY A 163 -17.78 7.20 7.80
C GLY A 163 -17.63 7.36 9.32
N LEU A 164 -18.62 6.92 10.09
CA LEU A 164 -18.57 6.93 11.56
C LEU A 164 -17.51 5.96 12.10
N LEU A 165 -17.34 4.79 11.49
CA LEU A 165 -16.29 3.84 11.83
C LEU A 165 -14.89 4.43 11.61
N TYR A 166 -14.66 5.11 10.49
CA TYR A 166 -13.40 5.82 10.26
C TYR A 166 -13.16 6.94 11.27
N LEU A 167 -14.22 7.68 11.63
CA LEU A 167 -14.13 8.72 12.64
C LEU A 167 -13.80 8.15 14.03
N ALA A 168 -14.39 7.00 14.39
CA ALA A 168 -14.07 6.30 15.64
C ALA A 168 -12.60 5.86 15.66
N GLY A 169 -12.10 5.34 14.53
CA GLY A 169 -10.69 4.97 14.37
C GLY A 169 -9.75 6.18 14.48
N LEU A 170 -10.10 7.30 13.85
CA LEU A 170 -9.33 8.55 13.93
C LEU A 170 -9.20 9.05 15.37
N LEU A 171 -10.28 8.93 16.15
CA LEU A 171 -10.33 9.33 17.56
C LEU A 171 -9.74 8.28 18.51
N LYS A 172 -9.07 7.24 17.97
CA LYS A 172 -8.53 6.10 18.73
C LYS A 172 -9.55 5.50 19.71
N SER A 173 -10.82 5.57 19.35
CA SER A 173 -11.95 5.24 20.21
C SER A 173 -12.42 3.79 20.04
N SER A 174 -11.57 2.90 19.51
CA SER A 174 -11.91 1.51 19.21
C SER A 174 -12.29 0.68 20.44
N ARG A 175 -11.86 1.11 21.63
CA ARG A 175 -12.14 0.47 22.92
C ARG A 175 -13.19 1.21 23.75
N LEU A 176 -13.72 2.34 23.26
CA LEU A 176 -14.77 3.08 23.95
C LEU A 176 -16.12 2.41 23.75
N ASN A 177 -16.94 2.44 24.80
CA ASN A 177 -18.30 1.94 24.71
C ASN A 177 -19.12 2.80 23.72
N VAL A 178 -20.02 2.17 22.98
CA VAL A 178 -20.95 2.86 22.07
C VAL A 178 -21.75 3.92 22.83
N ASP A 179 -22.16 3.63 24.06
CA ASP A 179 -22.92 4.59 24.88
C ASP A 179 -22.12 5.85 25.22
N GLU A 180 -20.80 5.72 25.41
CA GLU A 180 -19.90 6.85 25.69
C GLU A 180 -19.62 7.65 24.41
N LEU A 181 -19.46 6.96 23.27
CA LEU A 181 -19.19 7.59 21.99
C LEU A 181 -20.38 8.40 21.46
N TRP A 182 -21.61 7.97 21.80
CA TRP A 182 -22.87 8.66 21.47
C TRP A 182 -23.41 9.56 22.60
N ASP A 183 -22.64 9.79 23.67
CA ASP A 183 -23.10 10.65 24.76
C ASP A 183 -23.26 12.12 24.31
N ARG A 184 -24.39 12.73 24.68
CA ARG A 184 -24.71 14.14 24.38
C ARG A 184 -24.31 15.09 25.50
N ARG A 185 -23.82 14.58 26.63
CA ARG A 185 -23.63 15.35 27.87
C ARG A 185 -22.20 15.89 28.05
N GLY A 186 -21.31 15.68 27.08
CA GLY A 186 -20.06 16.43 26.96
C GLY A 186 -18.80 15.61 26.64
N THR A 187 -18.88 14.28 26.72
CA THR A 187 -17.74 13.39 26.42
C THR A 187 -17.86 12.65 25.10
N GLY A 188 -19.06 12.59 24.51
CA GLY A 188 -19.29 11.96 23.22
C GLY A 188 -18.91 12.86 22.04
N VAL A 189 -18.79 12.24 20.87
CA VAL A 189 -18.31 12.92 19.67
C VAL A 189 -19.51 13.45 18.89
N GLU A 190 -19.59 14.77 18.74
CA GLU A 190 -20.77 15.46 18.18
C GLU A 190 -21.28 14.88 16.85
N MET A 191 -20.33 14.47 16.00
CA MET A 191 -20.60 13.94 14.68
C MET A 191 -21.39 12.62 14.68
N PHE A 192 -21.35 11.84 15.77
CA PHE A 192 -22.02 10.54 15.85
C PHE A 192 -23.53 10.67 15.99
N TRP A 193 -24.02 11.56 16.85
CA TRP A 193 -25.46 11.77 17.04
C TRP A 193 -26.08 12.69 15.99
N LEU A 194 -25.30 13.60 15.40
CA LEU A 194 -25.77 14.47 14.30
C LEU A 194 -26.08 13.71 13.00
N LYS A 195 -25.41 12.58 12.75
CA LYS A 195 -25.54 11.82 11.51
C LYS A 195 -26.64 10.77 11.52
N THR A 196 -27.02 10.25 12.69
CA THR A 196 -28.00 9.16 12.79
C THR A 196 -29.41 9.60 13.20
N ASP A 197 -29.64 10.85 13.63
CA ASP A 197 -30.93 11.29 14.21
C ASP A 197 -31.81 12.15 13.27
N ARG A 198 -31.53 12.22 11.97
CA ARG A 198 -32.24 13.15 11.07
C ARG A 198 -33.32 12.48 10.22
N GLN A 199 -34.38 11.98 10.88
CA GLN A 199 -35.71 11.89 10.28
C GLN A 199 -36.80 12.44 11.22
N THR A 200 -36.75 13.75 11.49
CA THR A 200 -37.96 14.50 11.83
C THR A 200 -38.60 14.98 10.54
N GLY A 201 -39.51 14.18 10.01
CA GLY A 201 -40.41 14.59 8.94
C GLY A 201 -41.18 15.83 9.38
N SER A 202 -40.99 16.92 8.65
CA SER A 202 -41.76 18.15 8.74
C SER A 202 -43.22 17.89 8.33
N ASN A 203 -44.07 17.61 9.31
CA ASN A 203 -45.52 17.76 9.20
C ASN A 203 -45.97 18.90 10.13
N THR A 204 -45.76 20.14 9.68
CA THR A 204 -46.58 21.27 10.11
C THR A 204 -47.57 21.55 8.99
N GLN A 205 -48.73 20.90 9.05
CA GLN A 205 -49.91 21.42 8.36
C GLN A 205 -50.40 22.63 9.17
N THR A 206 -50.29 23.79 8.56
CA THR A 206 -50.93 25.03 8.98
C THR A 206 -52.45 24.85 8.91
N ILE A 207 -53.14 25.11 10.02
CA ILE A 207 -54.51 25.64 10.02
C ILE A 207 -54.39 27.12 10.35
#